data_AF-A0A7J7PSA4-F1
#
_entry.id   AF-A0A7J7PSA4-F1
#
_cell.length_a   1.000
_cell.length_b   1.000
_cell.length_c   1.000
_cell.angle_alpha   90.00
_cell.angle_beta   90.00
_cell.angle_gamma   90.00
#
_symmetry.space_group_name_H-M   'P 1'
#
loop_
_entity.id
_entity.type
_entity.pdbx_description
1 polymer ?
#
loop_
_entity_poly.entity_id
_entity_poly.type
_entity_poly.pdbx_seq_one_letter_code
_entity_poly.pdbx_strand_id
1 'polypeptide(L)'
;MDKNAKALKTLVNGLGITRKTLPANTKGTLLVPSDKAINAFVKQMGLSGKEFMSRKQLVDIMVSYHFIPGYQAKAIEDVPGNPTLAVTADFNYVLRFYKGNGRVWVKDVQGNDVTIKRQPIQFGQLSVVPIDRVLMSGGYFFNGLDALKQYPQWSEAFKLAQQAGWPVSGAEADITMFVPSNGDITAGARRAWAGLSKADQQKQLLYHFVRPAMSIPQQLQSGRLPTLLKGHDLKVDVTPAQ
;
A
#
# COMPACT_ATOMS: atom_id res chain seq x y z
N MET A 1 12.27 -20.37 21.74
CA MET A 1 12.12 -18.98 21.24
C MET A 1 11.15 -19.01 20.07
N ASP A 2 10.00 -18.34 20.19
CA ASP A 2 8.95 -18.36 19.16
C ASP A 2 9.48 -17.73 17.85
N LYS A 3 9.45 -18.51 16.76
CA LYS A 3 9.86 -18.05 15.42
C LYS A 3 9.01 -16.87 14.94
N ASN A 4 7.83 -16.65 15.52
CA ASN A 4 6.93 -15.53 15.20
C ASN A 4 7.42 -14.17 15.73
N ALA A 5 8.47 -14.13 16.56
CA ALA A 5 8.97 -12.90 17.18
C ALA A 5 10.15 -12.26 16.41
N LYS A 6 10.65 -12.85 15.31
CA LYS A 6 11.93 -12.46 14.72
C LYS A 6 11.80 -11.35 13.68
N ALA A 7 10.92 -11.46 12.70
CA ALA A 7 10.68 -10.45 11.67
C ALA A 7 9.91 -9.25 12.22
N LEU A 8 9.04 -9.43 13.22
CA LEU A 8 8.50 -8.34 14.03
C LEU A 8 9.64 -7.58 14.71
N LYS A 9 10.50 -8.28 15.48
CA LYS A 9 11.66 -7.64 16.10
C LYS A 9 12.57 -6.98 15.06
N THR A 10 12.70 -7.54 13.85
CA THR A 10 13.42 -6.92 12.74
C THR A 10 12.73 -5.69 12.17
N LEU A 11 11.41 -5.67 12.03
CA LEU A 11 10.65 -4.53 11.52
C LEU A 11 10.68 -3.40 12.56
N VAL A 12 10.34 -3.70 13.80
CA VAL A 12 10.37 -2.77 14.94
C VAL A 12 11.79 -2.26 15.21
N ASN A 13 12.83 -3.11 15.17
CA ASN A 13 14.22 -2.65 15.27
C ASN A 13 14.68 -1.88 14.01
N GLY A 14 14.25 -2.30 12.82
CA GLY A 14 14.61 -1.68 11.54
C GLY A 14 14.00 -0.29 11.36
N LEU A 15 12.87 -0.04 12.01
CA LEU A 15 12.24 1.27 12.14
C LEU A 15 12.78 2.07 13.34
N GLY A 16 13.70 1.48 14.12
CA GLY A 16 14.23 2.11 15.32
C GLY A 16 13.21 2.29 16.43
N ILE A 17 12.15 1.48 16.48
CA ILE A 17 11.13 1.48 17.54
C ILE A 17 11.60 0.54 18.66
N THR A 18 12.33 1.03 19.65
CA THR A 18 12.76 0.24 20.82
C THR A 18 12.31 0.94 22.09
N ARG A 19 12.30 0.25 23.24
CA ARG A 19 12.05 0.90 24.54
C ARG A 19 12.98 2.10 24.81
N LYS A 20 14.16 2.15 24.18
CA LYS A 20 15.14 3.24 24.33
C LYS A 20 14.93 4.40 23.36
N THR A 21 14.21 4.17 22.27
CA THR A 21 14.09 5.13 21.16
C THR A 21 12.66 5.61 20.94
N LEU A 22 11.66 4.93 21.51
CA LEU A 22 10.32 5.46 21.69
C LEU A 22 10.34 6.59 22.73
N PRO A 23 9.95 7.82 22.36
CA PRO A 23 9.70 8.86 23.34
C PRO A 23 8.74 8.38 24.42
N ALA A 24 9.03 8.69 25.69
CA ALA A 24 8.23 8.23 26.82
C ALA A 24 6.75 8.67 26.76
N ASN A 25 6.46 9.73 26.00
CA ASN A 25 5.13 10.29 25.75
C ASN A 25 4.49 9.82 24.45
N THR A 26 5.06 8.85 23.73
CA THR A 26 4.40 8.29 22.54
C THR A 26 3.16 7.50 22.97
N LYS A 27 2.00 8.13 22.81
CA LYS A 27 0.69 7.51 23.00
C LYS A 27 0.18 6.95 21.68
N GLY A 28 -0.17 5.67 21.64
CA GLY A 28 -0.72 5.07 20.43
C GLY A 28 -0.92 3.55 20.51
N THR A 29 -1.44 2.99 19.42
CA THR A 29 -1.66 1.55 19.25
C THR A 29 -1.00 1.11 17.95
N LEU A 30 -0.09 0.14 18.03
CA LEU A 30 0.58 -0.46 16.90
C LEU A 30 -0.04 -1.85 16.63
N LEU A 31 -0.68 -2.00 15.48
CA LEU A 31 -1.17 -3.29 14.99
C LEU A 31 -0.01 -3.98 14.28
N VAL A 32 0.38 -5.15 14.75
CA VAL A 32 1.66 -5.74 14.37
C VAL A 32 1.45 -7.06 13.62
N PRO A 33 1.71 -7.09 12.30
CA PRO A 33 1.67 -8.34 11.54
C PRO A 33 2.77 -9.30 12.01
N SER A 34 2.41 -10.57 12.16
CA SER A 34 3.38 -11.64 12.41
C SER A 34 4.37 -11.81 11.25
N ASP A 35 5.51 -12.45 11.52
CA ASP A 35 6.50 -12.80 10.49
C ASP A 35 5.89 -13.59 9.33
N LYS A 36 4.98 -14.52 9.65
CA LYS A 36 4.25 -15.30 8.65
C LYS A 36 3.38 -14.38 7.77
N ALA A 37 2.73 -13.39 8.36
CA ALA A 37 1.91 -12.42 7.65
C ALA A 37 2.75 -11.54 6.71
N ILE A 38 3.88 -11.01 7.21
CA ILE A 38 4.81 -10.21 6.39
C ILE A 38 5.38 -11.04 5.24
N ASN A 39 5.85 -12.26 5.52
CA ASN A 39 6.40 -13.14 4.47
C ASN A 39 5.35 -13.51 3.42
N ALA A 40 4.11 -13.76 3.83
CA ALA A 40 3.01 -14.02 2.90
C ALA A 40 2.72 -12.79 2.02
N PHE A 41 2.67 -11.60 2.62
CA PHE A 41 2.47 -10.33 1.93
C PHE A 41 3.59 -10.04 0.91
N VAL A 42 4.85 -10.14 1.34
CA VAL A 42 6.03 -9.91 0.48
C VAL A 42 6.07 -10.91 -0.68
N LYS A 43 5.77 -12.18 -0.41
CA LYS A 43 5.65 -13.21 -1.46
C LYS A 43 4.52 -12.89 -2.44
N GLN A 44 3.38 -12.42 -1.95
CA GLN A 44 2.24 -12.05 -2.79
C GLN A 44 2.54 -10.82 -3.66
N MET A 45 3.40 -9.90 -3.20
CA MET A 45 3.94 -8.80 -4.01
C MET A 45 4.97 -9.25 -5.05
N GLY A 46 5.39 -10.52 -5.03
CA GLY A 46 6.47 -11.02 -5.90
C GLY A 46 7.84 -10.45 -5.55
N LEU A 47 8.06 -10.08 -4.29
CA LEU A 47 9.32 -9.54 -3.79
C LEU A 47 10.04 -10.54 -2.88
N SER A 48 11.35 -10.40 -2.76
CA SER A 48 12.12 -10.93 -1.65
C SER A 48 12.05 -10.00 -0.44
N GLY A 49 12.38 -10.51 0.75
CA GLY A 49 12.48 -9.67 1.96
C GLY A 49 13.48 -8.53 1.82
N LYS A 50 14.61 -8.74 1.11
CA LYS A 50 15.63 -7.69 0.90
C LYS A 50 15.12 -6.60 -0.03
N GLU A 51 14.46 -6.97 -1.13
CA GLU A 51 13.85 -6.00 -2.05
C GLU A 51 12.75 -5.20 -1.35
N PHE A 52 11.86 -5.86 -0.60
CA PHE A 52 10.86 -5.17 0.19
C PHE A 52 11.48 -4.14 1.14
N MET A 53 12.50 -4.52 1.91
CA MET A 53 13.17 -3.60 2.85
C MET A 53 13.93 -2.46 2.15
N SER A 54 14.35 -2.62 0.89
CA SER A 54 14.96 -1.55 0.10
C SER A 54 13.96 -0.49 -0.37
N ARG A 55 12.66 -0.84 -0.46
CA ARG A 55 11.59 0.07 -0.87
C ARG A 55 11.13 0.91 0.31
N LYS A 56 11.95 1.90 0.70
CA LYS A 56 11.72 2.73 1.90
C LYS A 56 10.32 3.34 1.97
N GLN A 57 9.80 3.88 0.87
CA GLN A 57 8.47 4.48 0.83
C GLN A 57 7.36 3.44 1.10
N LEU A 58 7.48 2.25 0.50
CA LEU A 58 6.53 1.14 0.74
C LEU A 58 6.58 0.66 2.19
N VAL A 59 7.78 0.52 2.76
CA VAL A 59 7.93 0.13 4.17
C VAL A 59 7.33 1.19 5.09
N ASP A 60 7.61 2.47 4.83
CA ASP A 60 7.14 3.60 5.63
C ASP A 60 5.60 3.70 5.63
N ILE A 61 4.97 3.64 4.46
CA ILE A 61 3.50 3.70 4.37
C ILE A 61 2.84 2.46 5.00
N MET A 62 3.42 1.27 4.82
CA MET A 62 2.91 0.04 5.45
C MET A 62 2.94 0.19 6.96
N VAL A 63 4.05 0.64 7.53
CA VAL A 63 4.20 0.83 8.98
C VAL A 63 3.27 1.91 9.52
N SER A 64 3.19 3.03 8.81
CA SER A 64 2.35 4.17 9.20
C SER A 64 0.88 3.78 9.26
N TYR A 65 0.40 2.97 8.32
CA TYR A 65 -0.98 2.48 8.32
C TYR A 65 -1.29 1.51 9.47
N HIS A 66 -0.28 0.86 10.01
CA HIS A 66 -0.40 -0.05 11.15
C HIS A 66 -0.31 0.67 12.51
N PHE A 67 -0.02 1.98 12.53
CA PHE A 67 0.07 2.77 13.75
C PHE A 67 -1.11 3.74 13.89
N ILE A 68 -1.73 3.73 15.06
CA ILE A 68 -2.85 4.60 15.44
C ILE A 68 -2.34 5.57 16.51
N PRO A 69 -1.95 6.80 16.14
CA PRO A 69 -1.45 7.78 17.10
C PRO A 69 -2.56 8.25 18.04
N GLY A 70 -2.20 8.62 19.27
CA GLY A 70 -3.10 9.23 20.26
C GLY A 70 -4.10 8.29 20.94
N TYR A 71 -4.31 7.09 20.40
CA TYR A 71 -5.23 6.07 20.92
C TYR A 71 -4.47 4.87 21.49
N GLN A 72 -4.67 4.55 22.77
CA GLN A 72 -4.03 3.42 23.45
C GLN A 72 -5.08 2.35 23.78
N ALA A 73 -5.07 1.22 23.08
CA ALA A 73 -5.92 0.06 23.38
C ALA A 73 -5.34 -0.73 24.57
N LYS A 74 -5.96 -0.62 25.76
CA LYS A 74 -5.49 -1.32 26.97
C LYS A 74 -5.96 -2.78 26.99
N ALA A 75 -7.12 -3.04 26.40
CA ALA A 75 -7.72 -4.37 26.27
C ALA A 75 -8.39 -4.54 24.90
N ILE A 76 -8.66 -5.79 24.49
CA ILE A 76 -9.46 -6.08 23.29
C ILE A 76 -10.84 -5.43 23.39
N GLU A 77 -11.37 -5.40 24.60
CA GLU A 77 -12.71 -4.94 24.93
C GLU A 77 -12.87 -3.42 24.77
N ASP A 78 -11.77 -2.67 24.82
CA ASP A 78 -11.73 -1.21 24.64
C ASP A 78 -12.07 -0.78 23.21
N VAL A 79 -12.02 -1.72 22.27
CA VAL A 79 -12.46 -1.48 20.90
C VAL A 79 -13.98 -1.30 20.89
N PRO A 80 -14.50 -0.13 20.49
CA PRO A 80 -15.94 0.08 20.42
C PRO A 80 -16.55 -0.76 19.28
N GLY A 81 -17.82 -1.13 19.41
CA GLY A 81 -18.57 -1.83 18.35
C GLY A 81 -19.09 -0.89 17.25
N ASN A 82 -19.44 -1.47 16.10
CA ASN A 82 -20.00 -0.86 14.87
C ASN A 82 -19.21 0.33 14.27
N PRO A 83 -18.75 0.18 13.01
CA PRO A 83 -17.39 0.52 12.63
C PRO A 83 -16.88 1.79 13.31
N THR A 84 -15.98 1.64 14.28
CA THR A 84 -15.23 2.79 14.81
C THR A 84 -14.08 3.07 13.86
N LEU A 85 -13.99 4.32 13.41
CA LEU A 85 -12.89 4.78 12.57
C LEU A 85 -11.68 5.10 13.44
N ALA A 86 -10.53 4.54 13.09
CA ALA A 86 -9.25 4.89 13.68
C ALA A 86 -8.38 5.58 12.64
N VAL A 87 -7.97 6.81 12.93
CA VAL A 87 -7.00 7.56 12.12
C VAL A 87 -5.63 6.91 12.29
N THR A 88 -5.00 6.55 11.18
CA THR A 88 -3.66 5.96 11.20
C THR A 88 -2.60 7.04 10.97
N ALA A 89 -1.32 6.69 11.14
CA ALA A 89 -0.24 7.60 10.76
C ALA A 89 -0.08 7.74 9.24
N ASP A 90 -0.65 6.82 8.45
CA ASP A 90 -1.00 7.10 7.04
C ASP A 90 -2.28 7.93 7.02
N PHE A 91 -2.11 9.25 7.15
CA PHE A 91 -3.19 10.21 7.41
C PHE A 91 -4.29 10.24 6.34
N ASN A 92 -4.04 9.66 5.15
CA ASN A 92 -5.02 9.58 4.08
C ASN A 92 -6.04 8.44 4.27
N TYR A 93 -5.75 7.47 5.15
CA TYR A 93 -6.56 6.27 5.30
C TYR A 93 -6.85 5.92 6.76
N VAL A 94 -8.03 5.36 6.98
CA VAL A 94 -8.54 4.97 8.30
C VAL A 94 -8.75 3.46 8.37
N LEU A 95 -8.57 2.91 9.56
CA LEU A 95 -8.97 1.54 9.88
C LEU A 95 -10.38 1.53 10.44
N ARG A 96 -11.13 0.45 10.18
CA ARG A 96 -12.48 0.25 10.74
C ARG A 96 -12.46 -0.88 11.74
N PHE A 97 -12.71 -0.55 12.99
CA PHE A 97 -12.78 -1.51 14.09
C PHE A 97 -14.22 -1.95 14.33
N TYR A 98 -14.39 -3.25 14.61
CA TYR A 98 -15.68 -3.87 14.84
C TYR A 98 -15.62 -4.77 16.06
N LYS A 99 -16.77 -4.90 16.74
CA LYS A 99 -17.00 -5.80 17.86
C LYS A 99 -18.38 -6.43 17.72
N GLY A 100 -18.47 -7.74 17.83
CA GLY A 100 -19.71 -8.49 17.70
C GLY A 100 -19.47 -10.00 17.70
N ASN A 101 -20.46 -10.79 18.14
CA ASN A 101 -20.39 -12.26 18.17
C ASN A 101 -19.17 -12.81 18.94
N GLY A 102 -18.78 -12.15 20.04
CA GLY A 102 -17.59 -12.51 20.81
C GLY A 102 -16.25 -12.25 20.09
N ARG A 103 -16.27 -11.54 18.96
CA ARG A 103 -15.11 -11.24 18.12
C ARG A 103 -14.85 -9.75 18.07
N VAL A 104 -13.57 -9.39 18.05
CA VAL A 104 -13.10 -8.04 17.67
C VAL A 104 -12.24 -8.17 16.42
N TRP A 105 -12.52 -7.36 15.40
CA TRP A 105 -11.79 -7.39 14.15
C TRP A 105 -11.59 -6.01 13.56
N VAL A 106 -10.55 -5.88 12.74
CA VAL A 106 -10.20 -4.64 12.03
C VAL A 106 -10.34 -4.91 10.54
N LYS A 107 -10.98 -3.99 9.81
CA LYS A 107 -11.08 -4.01 8.35
C LYS A 107 -10.29 -2.83 7.78
N ASP A 108 -9.48 -3.12 6.77
CA ASP A 108 -8.74 -2.11 6.03
C ASP A 108 -9.57 -1.47 4.89
N VAL A 109 -9.02 -0.44 4.24
CA VAL A 109 -9.73 0.29 3.17
C VAL A 109 -9.86 -0.52 1.88
N GLN A 110 -9.04 -1.54 1.68
CA GLN A 110 -9.15 -2.47 0.54
C GLN A 110 -10.14 -3.61 0.81
N GLY A 111 -10.79 -3.61 1.97
CA GLY A 111 -11.88 -4.53 2.28
C GLY A 111 -11.44 -5.82 2.94
N ASN A 112 -10.15 -6.00 3.22
CA ASN A 112 -9.67 -7.17 3.91
C ASN A 112 -9.79 -6.98 5.45
N ASP A 113 -10.01 -8.05 6.21
CA ASP A 113 -10.14 -7.99 7.67
C ASP A 113 -9.13 -8.86 8.42
N VAL A 114 -8.97 -8.59 9.71
CA VAL A 114 -8.14 -9.37 10.64
C VAL A 114 -8.79 -9.43 12.01
N THR A 115 -8.85 -10.61 12.61
CA THR A 115 -9.41 -10.79 13.96
C THR A 115 -8.32 -10.57 15.00
N ILE A 116 -8.60 -9.74 16.01
CA ILE A 116 -7.71 -9.53 17.15
C ILE A 116 -7.93 -10.70 18.12
N LYS A 117 -6.92 -11.58 18.21
CA LYS A 117 -6.99 -12.82 19.01
C LYS A 117 -6.24 -12.74 20.34
N ARG A 118 -5.43 -11.70 20.53
CA ARG A 118 -4.52 -11.57 21.66
C ARG A 118 -4.70 -10.22 22.33
N GLN A 119 -4.58 -10.22 23.65
CA GLN A 119 -4.63 -8.99 24.43
C GLN A 119 -3.46 -8.06 24.03
N PRO A 120 -3.69 -6.73 23.98
CA PRO A 120 -2.63 -5.77 23.70
C PRO A 120 -1.50 -5.85 24.73
N ILE A 121 -0.26 -5.83 24.27
CA ILE A 121 0.94 -5.77 25.11
C ILE A 121 1.26 -4.30 25.37
N GLN A 122 1.33 -3.90 26.65
CA GLN A 122 1.57 -2.51 27.03
C GLN A 122 3.07 -2.18 27.13
N PHE A 123 3.44 -1.04 26.54
CA PHE A 123 4.77 -0.44 26.61
C PHE A 123 4.63 1.06 26.93
N GLY A 124 4.46 1.40 28.21
CA GLY A 124 4.16 2.77 28.62
C GLY A 124 2.80 3.23 28.09
N GLN A 125 2.77 4.27 27.26
CA GLN A 125 1.56 4.77 26.59
C GLN A 125 1.32 4.15 25.19
N LEU A 126 2.18 3.22 24.78
CA LEU A 126 2.05 2.47 23.54
C LEU A 126 1.43 1.09 23.80
N SER A 127 0.48 0.69 22.98
CA SER A 127 -0.07 -0.67 22.94
C SER A 127 0.40 -1.39 21.69
N VAL A 128 0.84 -2.64 21.82
CA VAL A 128 1.23 -3.50 20.70
C VAL A 128 0.21 -4.63 20.58
N VAL A 129 -0.47 -4.69 19.44
CA VAL A 129 -1.53 -5.67 19.17
C VAL A 129 -1.08 -6.60 18.05
N PRO A 130 -0.72 -7.86 18.36
CA PRO A 130 -0.33 -8.82 17.33
C PRO A 130 -1.51 -9.18 16.42
N ILE A 131 -1.28 -9.17 15.11
CA ILE A 131 -2.25 -9.57 14.09
C ILE A 131 -1.62 -10.58 13.12
N ASP A 132 -2.44 -11.42 12.49
CA ASP A 132 -2.00 -12.51 11.62
C ASP A 132 -2.09 -12.19 10.12
N ARG A 133 -2.29 -10.91 9.78
CA ARG A 133 -2.31 -10.40 8.40
C ARG A 133 -1.72 -9.00 8.33
N VAL A 134 -1.17 -8.63 7.17
CA VAL A 134 -0.84 -7.23 6.84
C VAL A 134 -2.12 -6.53 6.43
N LEU A 135 -2.49 -5.46 7.13
CA LEU A 135 -3.56 -4.55 6.71
C LEU A 135 -3.09 -3.73 5.51
N MET A 136 -3.97 -3.36 4.59
CA MET A 136 -3.60 -2.64 3.37
C MET A 136 -4.25 -1.25 3.30
N SER A 137 -3.43 -0.20 3.25
CA SER A 137 -3.91 1.17 3.01
C SER A 137 -4.30 1.35 1.54
N GLY A 138 -4.84 2.50 1.15
CA GLY A 138 -5.06 2.79 -0.27
C GLY A 138 -3.79 3.27 -0.98
N GLY A 139 -2.67 3.39 -0.27
CA GLY A 139 -1.40 3.87 -0.81
C GLY A 139 -0.46 2.79 -1.33
N TYR A 140 -0.79 1.49 -1.16
CA TYR A 140 0.00 0.40 -1.72
C TYR A 140 -0.86 -0.81 -2.10
N PHE A 141 -0.44 -1.54 -3.13
CA PHE A 141 -1.18 -2.64 -3.73
C PHE A 141 -0.22 -3.77 -4.11
N PHE A 142 -0.72 -4.99 -4.31
CA PHE A 142 0.14 -6.11 -4.75
C PHE A 142 0.70 -5.90 -6.16
N ASN A 143 -0.01 -5.15 -6.99
CA ASN A 143 0.40 -4.77 -8.34
C ASN A 143 -0.42 -3.53 -8.79
N GLY A 144 -0.03 -2.93 -9.92
CA GLY A 144 -0.74 -1.74 -10.42
C GLY A 144 -2.14 -2.03 -10.94
N LEU A 145 -2.46 -3.27 -11.36
CA LEU A 145 -3.81 -3.64 -11.77
C LEU A 145 -4.80 -3.60 -10.59
N ASP A 146 -4.37 -4.03 -9.40
CA ASP A 146 -5.15 -3.91 -8.16
C ASP A 146 -5.37 -2.44 -7.78
N ALA A 147 -4.37 -1.57 -8.01
CA ALA A 147 -4.52 -0.14 -7.82
C ALA A 147 -5.61 0.43 -8.76
N LEU A 148 -5.56 0.11 -10.05
CA LEU A 148 -6.58 0.56 -11.02
C LEU A 148 -7.99 0.08 -10.64
N LYS A 149 -8.10 -1.15 -10.13
CA LYS A 149 -9.38 -1.73 -9.67
C LYS A 149 -9.97 -0.98 -8.48
N GLN A 150 -9.11 -0.51 -7.56
CA GLN A 150 -9.55 0.14 -6.33
C GLN A 150 -10.20 1.51 -6.57
N TYR A 151 -9.82 2.21 -7.64
CA TYR A 151 -10.16 3.60 -7.87
C TYR A 151 -11.17 3.76 -9.02
N PRO A 152 -12.45 4.12 -8.75
CA PRO A 152 -13.49 4.18 -9.77
C PRO A 152 -13.19 5.10 -10.96
N GLN A 153 -12.45 6.19 -10.73
CA GLN A 153 -12.03 7.14 -11.77
C GLN A 153 -11.07 6.52 -12.82
N TRP A 154 -10.55 5.33 -12.55
CA TRP A 154 -9.66 4.56 -13.42
C TRP A 154 -10.28 3.24 -13.90
N SER A 155 -11.59 3.04 -13.72
CA SER A 155 -12.27 1.79 -14.09
C SER A 155 -12.15 1.43 -15.57
N GLU A 156 -12.05 2.41 -16.47
CA GLU A 156 -11.83 2.17 -17.89
C GLU A 156 -10.38 1.73 -18.16
N ALA A 157 -9.40 2.40 -17.53
CA ALA A 157 -8.00 1.99 -17.62
C ALA A 157 -7.78 0.57 -17.05
N PHE A 158 -8.47 0.23 -15.95
CA PHE A 158 -8.49 -1.13 -15.38
C PHE A 158 -8.93 -2.17 -16.42
N LYS A 159 -10.06 -1.95 -17.12
CA LYS A 159 -10.57 -2.89 -18.14
C LYS A 159 -9.58 -3.09 -19.28
N LEU A 160 -8.99 -2.00 -19.78
CA LEU A 160 -8.00 -2.05 -20.86
C LEU A 160 -6.74 -2.81 -20.42
N ALA A 161 -6.21 -2.47 -19.24
CA ALA A 161 -5.03 -3.14 -18.68
C ALA A 161 -5.27 -4.62 -18.40
N GLN A 162 -6.46 -4.99 -17.91
CA GLN A 162 -6.87 -6.37 -17.72
C GLN A 162 -6.92 -7.14 -19.05
N GLN A 163 -7.46 -6.53 -20.11
CA GLN A 163 -7.54 -7.13 -21.44
C GLN A 163 -6.14 -7.39 -22.05
N ALA A 164 -5.22 -6.44 -21.91
CA ALA A 164 -3.86 -6.56 -22.42
C ALA A 164 -3.01 -7.61 -21.68
N GLY A 165 -3.33 -7.86 -20.41
CA GLY A 165 -2.46 -8.56 -19.48
C GLY A 165 -1.39 -7.62 -18.93
N TRP A 166 -1.34 -7.51 -17.60
CA TRP A 166 -0.46 -6.60 -16.89
C TRP A 166 1.04 -6.95 -17.11
N PRO A 167 1.89 -6.03 -17.61
CA PRO A 167 3.21 -6.39 -18.13
C PRO A 167 4.36 -6.27 -17.11
N VAL A 168 4.13 -5.78 -15.89
CA VAL A 168 5.19 -5.53 -14.88
C VAL A 168 4.86 -6.20 -13.54
N SER A 169 5.84 -6.82 -12.89
CA SER A 169 5.61 -7.50 -11.60
C SER A 169 6.88 -7.52 -10.75
N GLY A 170 6.71 -7.83 -9.45
CA GLY A 170 7.83 -8.01 -8.52
C GLY A 170 8.75 -6.79 -8.44
N ALA A 171 10.06 -7.02 -8.52
CA ALA A 171 11.08 -5.98 -8.44
C ALA A 171 10.92 -4.90 -9.52
N GLU A 172 10.49 -5.28 -10.73
CA GLU A 172 10.25 -4.38 -11.87
C GLU A 172 9.01 -3.50 -11.70
N ALA A 173 8.16 -3.76 -10.70
CA ALA A 173 6.98 -2.96 -10.40
C ALA A 173 7.28 -1.70 -9.56
N ASP A 174 8.54 -1.33 -9.38
CA ASP A 174 8.93 -0.04 -8.79
C ASP A 174 8.83 1.07 -9.84
N ILE A 175 7.58 1.46 -10.15
CA ILE A 175 7.24 2.35 -11.26
C ILE A 175 6.29 3.46 -10.83
N THR A 176 6.33 4.58 -11.54
CA THR A 176 5.23 5.53 -11.60
C THR A 176 4.40 5.23 -12.85
N MET A 177 3.08 5.14 -12.68
CA MET A 177 2.13 4.94 -13.77
C MET A 177 1.30 6.21 -13.98
N PHE A 178 1.31 6.72 -15.21
CA PHE A 178 0.42 7.81 -15.62
C PHE A 178 -0.90 7.22 -16.15
N VAL A 179 -1.96 7.35 -15.36
CA VAL A 179 -3.27 6.76 -15.66
C VAL A 179 -4.21 7.82 -16.22
N PRO A 180 -4.73 7.67 -17.46
CA PRO A 180 -5.79 8.55 -17.95
C PRO A 180 -7.08 8.37 -17.13
N SER A 181 -7.83 9.45 -16.94
CA SER A 181 -9.14 9.34 -16.30
C SER A 181 -10.14 8.65 -17.23
N ASN A 182 -11.27 8.17 -16.69
CA ASN A 182 -12.33 7.58 -17.52
C ASN A 182 -12.82 8.51 -18.64
N GLY A 183 -12.80 9.84 -18.43
CA GLY A 183 -13.22 10.83 -19.41
C GLY A 183 -12.24 10.99 -20.57
N ASP A 184 -10.95 10.75 -20.32
CA ASP A 184 -9.89 10.88 -21.33
C ASP A 184 -9.86 9.68 -22.29
N ILE A 185 -10.41 8.52 -21.86
CA ILE A 185 -10.54 7.33 -22.70
C ILE A 185 -11.79 7.48 -23.58
N THR A 186 -11.60 8.05 -24.77
CA THR A 186 -12.68 8.27 -25.75
C THR A 186 -13.15 6.98 -26.43
N ALA A 187 -14.32 7.01 -27.09
CA ALA A 187 -14.78 5.88 -27.91
C ALA A 187 -13.82 5.55 -29.06
N GLY A 188 -13.16 6.57 -29.63
CA GLY A 188 -12.10 6.39 -30.63
C GLY A 188 -10.92 5.62 -30.05
N ALA A 189 -10.44 6.00 -28.87
CA ALA A 189 -9.35 5.31 -28.18
C ALA A 189 -9.69 3.84 -27.88
N ARG A 190 -10.91 3.55 -27.43
CA ARG A 190 -11.38 2.16 -27.20
C ARG A 190 -11.38 1.33 -28.50
N ARG A 191 -11.86 1.90 -29.61
CA ARG A 191 -11.85 1.21 -30.91
C ARG A 191 -10.44 0.96 -31.42
N ALA A 192 -9.56 1.96 -31.32
CA ALA A 192 -8.16 1.81 -31.68
C ALA A 192 -7.49 0.72 -30.84
N TRP A 193 -7.71 0.72 -29.53
CA TRP A 193 -7.21 -0.31 -28.61
C TRP A 193 -7.69 -1.71 -28.98
N ALA A 194 -8.98 -1.87 -29.30
CA ALA A 194 -9.55 -3.16 -29.68
C ALA A 194 -8.96 -3.70 -31.00
N GLY A 195 -8.45 -2.83 -31.87
CA GLY A 195 -7.76 -3.21 -33.11
C GLY A 195 -6.30 -3.62 -32.92
N LEU A 196 -5.70 -3.39 -31.75
CA LEU A 196 -4.31 -3.76 -31.47
C LEU A 196 -4.17 -5.25 -31.13
N SER A 197 -3.03 -5.83 -31.50
CA SER A 197 -2.61 -7.13 -30.96
C SER A 197 -2.39 -7.05 -29.45
N LYS A 198 -2.50 -8.17 -28.72
CA LYS A 198 -2.19 -8.19 -27.27
C LYS A 198 -0.78 -7.66 -26.97
N ALA A 199 0.20 -8.02 -27.79
CA ALA A 199 1.58 -7.56 -27.63
C ALA A 199 1.68 -6.03 -27.79
N ASP A 200 0.94 -5.45 -28.74
CA ASP A 200 0.94 -4.00 -28.92
C ASP A 200 0.13 -3.28 -27.83
N GLN A 201 -0.94 -3.87 -27.31
CA GLN A 201 -1.63 -3.36 -26.11
C GLN A 201 -0.69 -3.31 -24.90
N GLN A 202 0.13 -4.34 -24.70
CA GLN A 202 1.14 -4.34 -23.64
C GLN A 202 2.21 -3.25 -23.86
N LYS A 203 2.67 -3.04 -25.09
CA LYS A 203 3.58 -1.92 -25.41
C LYS A 203 2.95 -0.57 -25.09
N GLN A 204 1.66 -0.38 -25.36
CA GLN A 204 0.95 0.84 -24.99
C GLN A 204 0.89 1.04 -23.46
N LEU A 205 0.70 -0.03 -22.68
CA LEU A 205 0.82 0.07 -21.21
C LEU A 205 2.21 0.50 -20.77
N LEU A 206 3.27 -0.07 -21.37
CA LEU A 206 4.66 0.30 -21.06
C LEU A 206 4.97 1.77 -21.35
N TYR A 207 4.30 2.39 -22.33
CA TYR A 207 4.42 3.82 -22.60
C TYR A 207 3.86 4.70 -21.46
N HIS A 208 2.97 4.17 -20.62
CA HIS A 208 2.43 4.89 -19.46
C HIS A 208 3.24 4.69 -18.18
N PHE A 209 4.26 3.83 -18.21
CA PHE A 209 5.05 3.46 -17.03
C PHE A 209 6.44 4.09 -17.13
N VAL A 210 6.92 4.62 -16.01
CA VAL A 210 8.25 5.20 -15.88
C VAL A 210 8.92 4.65 -14.63
N ARG A 211 10.25 4.65 -14.61
CA ARG A 211 11.04 4.16 -13.47
C ARG A 211 12.16 5.14 -13.09
N PRO A 212 12.59 5.18 -11.82
CA PRO A 212 12.01 4.47 -10.66
C PRO A 212 10.63 5.04 -10.29
N ALA A 213 9.97 4.46 -9.28
CA ALA A 213 8.79 5.09 -8.70
C ALA A 213 9.15 6.48 -8.13
N MET A 214 8.30 7.46 -8.42
CA MET A 214 8.45 8.85 -8.03
C MET A 214 7.27 9.29 -7.15
N SER A 215 7.57 10.06 -6.11
CA SER A 215 6.61 10.82 -5.32
C SER A 215 6.21 12.09 -6.08
N ILE A 216 5.01 12.11 -6.64
CA ILE A 216 4.47 13.24 -7.40
C ILE A 216 3.59 14.10 -6.47
N PRO A 217 3.70 15.45 -6.51
CA PRO A 217 4.46 16.25 -7.48
C PRO A 217 5.95 16.49 -7.14
N GLN A 218 6.41 16.14 -5.94
CA GLN A 218 7.70 16.61 -5.40
C GLN A 218 8.93 16.20 -6.23
N GLN A 219 8.89 15.03 -6.87
CA GLN A 219 10.00 14.48 -7.66
C GLN A 219 9.80 14.65 -9.17
N LEU A 220 8.67 15.20 -9.62
CA LEU A 220 8.41 15.41 -11.04
C LEU A 220 9.08 16.71 -11.50
N GLN A 221 9.85 16.65 -12.58
CA GLN A 221 10.55 17.79 -13.17
C GLN A 221 10.19 17.94 -14.64
N SER A 222 10.22 19.19 -15.14
CA SER A 222 10.07 19.45 -16.58
C SER A 222 11.23 18.82 -17.36
N GLY A 223 10.94 18.25 -18.53
CA GLY A 223 11.94 17.62 -19.38
C GLY A 223 11.43 16.36 -20.07
N ARG A 224 12.37 15.49 -20.46
CA ARG A 224 12.06 14.18 -21.05
C ARG A 224 12.12 13.12 -19.97
N LEU A 225 11.08 12.29 -19.90
CA LEU A 225 10.96 11.22 -18.93
C LEU A 225 10.85 9.88 -19.68
N PRO A 226 11.90 9.03 -19.64
CA PRO A 226 11.88 7.76 -20.35
C PRO A 226 10.77 6.84 -19.84
N THR A 227 10.02 6.26 -20.77
CA THR A 227 9.01 5.24 -20.47
C THR A 227 9.64 3.85 -20.42
N LEU A 228 8.87 2.85 -19.99
CA LEU A 228 9.28 1.45 -20.11
C LEU A 228 9.14 0.92 -21.55
N LEU A 229 8.49 1.66 -22.45
CA LEU A 229 8.51 1.36 -23.87
C LEU A 229 9.82 1.88 -24.47
N LYS A 230 10.73 0.96 -24.82
CA LYS A 230 12.08 1.29 -25.31
C LYS A 230 12.04 2.29 -26.48
N GLY A 231 12.77 3.39 -26.33
CA GLY A 231 12.88 4.43 -27.37
C GLY A 231 11.78 5.49 -27.30
N HIS A 232 10.89 5.43 -26.31
CA HIS A 232 9.81 6.40 -26.12
C HIS A 232 9.95 7.13 -24.79
N ASP A 233 9.82 8.46 -24.85
CA ASP A 233 9.85 9.34 -23.68
C ASP A 233 8.55 10.15 -23.61
N LEU A 234 8.13 10.48 -22.39
CA LEU A 234 7.13 11.52 -22.16
C LEU A 234 7.83 12.88 -22.15
N LYS A 235 7.21 13.88 -22.77
CA LYS A 235 7.54 15.28 -22.51
C LYS A 235 6.73 15.74 -21.29
N VAL A 236 7.41 16.19 -20.26
CA VAL A 236 6.81 16.68 -19.01
C VAL A 236 7.03 18.19 -18.94
N ASP A 237 5.95 18.93 -18.75
CA ASP A 237 5.98 20.36 -18.49
C ASP A 237 5.33 20.60 -17.12
N VAL A 238 6.14 20.84 -16.09
CA VAL A 238 5.67 21.14 -14.73
C VAL A 238 5.52 22.65 -14.59
N THR A 239 4.29 23.09 -14.30
CA THR A 239 3.99 24.47 -13.95
C THR A 239 3.74 24.56 -12.44
N PRO A 240 4.32 25.55 -11.73
CA PRO A 240 3.99 25.78 -10.32
C PRO A 240 2.48 25.98 -10.20
N ALA A 241 1.86 25.36 -9.20
CA ALA A 241 0.46 25.65 -8.87
C ALA A 241 0.36 27.16 -8.55
N GLN A 242 -0.57 27.84 -9.24
CA GLN A 242 -0.92 29.24 -8.96
C GLN A 242 -1.68 29.35 -7.65
#